data_AF-A0A847PGC0-F1
#
_entry.id   AF-A0A847PGC0-F1
#
_cell.length_a   1.000
_cell.length_b   1.000
_cell.length_c   1.000
_cell.angle_alpha   90.00
_cell.angle_beta   90.00
_cell.angle_gamma   90.00
#
_symmetry.space_group_name_H-M   'P 1'
#
loop_
_entity.id
_entity.type
_entity.pdbx_description
1 polymer ?
#
loop_
_entity_poly.entity_id
_entity_poly.type
_entity_poly.pdbx_seq_one_letter_code
_entity_poly.pdbx_strand_id
1 'polypeptide(L)'
;MKSERMSSLNTWRRRFLHLLPLLVLVAAGLGFPCEAEAKVYVAEPLLVAQPAYAGMRFYVYQPYEMPKGWYVTFDGYAVKKNADGVWVYGTMSGPNLTPTNYVVGSVVPSMAGLSPWAQSHQISSIISTQDLASAGTRKLEVSQPTGLKSPQGLQKAYSTWVPDWTFNPRFMAIGTWQKTVDRIGVLHNPATPVAWKGNRPKVIYVWTGSSWYQVTVRESQRPVDALKNRLYDLVRMVKRTQFVWYEPDTPVLAQHATMWGYYWMGEVVPAR
;
A
#
# COMPACT_ATOMS: atom_id res chain seq x y z
N MET A 1 -13.48 101.61 -13.44
CA MET A 1 -14.44 101.20 -14.48
C MET A 1 -14.29 99.72 -14.74
N LYS A 2 -15.39 98.97 -14.59
CA LYS A 2 -15.67 97.59 -15.02
C LYS A 2 -14.76 96.44 -14.54
N SER A 3 -15.22 95.81 -13.46
CA SER A 3 -15.18 94.36 -13.24
C SER A 3 -16.37 93.72 -13.98
N GLU A 4 -16.13 92.61 -14.68
CA GLU A 4 -17.05 91.56 -15.19
C GLU A 4 -16.30 90.90 -16.38
N ARG A 5 -16.22 89.59 -16.64
CA ARG A 5 -17.12 88.46 -16.37
C ARG A 5 -16.41 87.14 -16.75
N MET A 6 -16.69 86.09 -15.96
CA MET A 6 -17.07 84.71 -16.34
C MET A 6 -16.34 83.97 -17.49
N SER A 7 -15.77 82.81 -17.16
CA SER A 7 -16.18 81.45 -17.65
C SER A 7 -15.07 80.43 -17.31
N SER A 8 -15.17 79.67 -16.22
CA SER A 8 -15.86 78.38 -16.04
C SER A 8 -15.31 77.22 -16.89
N LEU A 9 -15.00 76.13 -16.16
CA LEU A 9 -14.96 74.73 -16.59
C LEU A 9 -13.86 74.28 -17.56
N ASN A 10 -12.88 73.52 -17.04
CA ASN A 10 -12.74 72.08 -17.35
C ASN A 10 -11.46 71.48 -16.72
N THR A 11 -11.55 71.16 -15.43
CA THR A 11 -10.76 70.11 -14.79
C THR A 11 -11.41 68.77 -15.06
N TRP A 12 -10.91 68.00 -16.05
CA TRP A 12 -10.88 66.53 -16.06
C TRP A 12 -10.46 66.03 -17.45
N ARG A 13 -9.78 64.86 -17.48
CA ARG A 13 -9.40 64.05 -18.66
C ARG A 13 -8.14 64.46 -19.43
N ARG A 14 -7.02 63.89 -18.99
CA ARG A 14 -5.82 63.48 -19.75
C ARG A 14 -4.96 62.76 -18.69
N ARG A 15 -4.74 61.45 -18.65
CA ARG A 15 -4.57 60.46 -19.73
C ARG A 15 -4.86 59.06 -19.16
N PHE A 16 -5.74 58.31 -19.81
CA PHE A 16 -5.95 56.87 -19.61
C PHE A 16 -6.01 56.24 -21.02
N LEU A 17 -5.34 55.10 -21.16
CA LEU A 17 -5.31 54.14 -22.29
C LEU A 17 -4.63 54.53 -23.62
N HIS A 18 -3.56 53.80 -23.95
CA HIS A 18 -3.38 52.99 -25.18
C HIS A 18 -2.33 51.90 -24.83
N LEU A 19 -2.75 50.65 -24.55
CA LEU A 19 -2.74 49.47 -25.43
C LEU A 19 -1.38 49.11 -26.07
N LEU A 20 -0.80 47.99 -25.56
CA LEU A 20 0.11 46.98 -26.16
C LEU A 20 -0.30 46.55 -27.61
N PRO A 21 0.46 45.72 -28.41
CA PRO A 21 1.73 44.96 -28.21
C PRO A 21 2.71 44.85 -29.45
N LEU A 22 3.95 44.35 -29.28
CA LEU A 22 4.72 43.48 -30.24
C LEU A 22 6.12 43.15 -29.63
N LEU A 23 6.37 42.00 -28.99
CA LEU A 23 6.83 40.68 -29.49
C LEU A 23 8.37 40.54 -29.75
N VAL A 24 8.93 39.49 -29.10
CA VAL A 24 10.11 38.62 -29.42
C VAL A 24 11.48 38.90 -28.75
N LEU A 25 12.05 37.79 -28.22
CA LEU A 25 13.42 37.50 -27.75
C LEU A 25 13.72 37.94 -26.30
N VAL A 26 14.02 37.06 -25.32
CA VAL A 26 14.92 35.90 -25.33
C VAL A 26 14.47 34.87 -24.27
N ALA A 27 14.52 33.60 -24.67
CA ALA A 27 14.37 32.44 -23.80
C ALA A 27 15.55 32.29 -22.83
N ALA A 28 15.27 32.20 -21.52
CA ALA A 28 16.15 31.55 -20.55
C ALA A 28 15.40 31.33 -19.24
N GLY A 29 15.31 30.06 -18.80
CA GLY A 29 15.17 29.76 -17.37
C GLY A 29 13.79 29.43 -16.84
N LEU A 30 12.91 28.77 -17.60
CA LEU A 30 11.96 27.87 -16.95
C LEU A 30 12.74 26.63 -16.52
N GLY A 31 13.26 26.66 -15.29
CA GLY A 31 13.77 25.48 -14.61
C GLY A 31 12.61 24.50 -14.42
N PHE A 32 12.47 23.57 -15.35
CA PHE A 32 11.73 22.34 -15.10
C PHE A 32 12.37 21.71 -13.85
N PRO A 33 11.60 21.33 -12.81
CA PRO A 33 12.15 20.44 -11.82
C PRO A 33 12.57 19.19 -12.58
N CYS A 34 13.87 18.94 -12.61
CA CYS A 34 14.40 17.63 -12.91
C CYS A 34 13.75 16.72 -11.86
N GLU A 35 12.68 16.03 -12.25
CA GLU A 35 12.21 14.87 -11.54
C GLU A 35 13.39 13.91 -11.60
N ALA A 36 14.25 13.98 -10.58
CA ALA A 36 15.25 12.98 -10.36
C ALA A 36 14.46 11.69 -10.30
N GLU A 37 14.63 10.86 -11.32
CA GLU A 37 14.13 9.50 -11.36
C GLU A 37 14.77 8.83 -10.15
N ALA A 38 14.08 8.89 -9.01
CA ALA A 38 14.52 8.27 -7.78
C ALA A 38 14.48 6.79 -8.09
N LYS A 39 15.63 6.25 -8.49
CA LYS A 39 15.87 4.82 -8.51
C LYS A 39 15.76 4.38 -7.06
N VAL A 40 14.53 4.07 -6.65
CA VAL A 40 14.24 3.50 -5.33
C VAL A 40 14.85 2.12 -5.36
N TYR A 41 16.08 2.02 -4.87
CA TYR A 41 16.67 0.74 -4.50
C TYR A 41 15.87 0.24 -3.29
N VAL A 42 14.82 -0.53 -3.56
CA VAL A 42 14.07 -1.23 -2.52
C VAL A 42 15.01 -2.28 -1.94
N ALA A 43 15.41 -2.08 -0.68
CA ALA A 43 16.18 -3.06 0.07
C ALA A 43 15.40 -4.38 0.19
N GLU A 44 16.11 -5.51 0.19
CA GLU A 44 15.50 -6.83 0.31
C GLU A 44 14.56 -6.90 1.53
N PRO A 45 13.32 -7.38 1.37
CA PRO A 45 12.36 -7.44 2.47
C PRO A 45 12.79 -8.49 3.50
N LEU A 46 12.84 -8.08 4.75
CA LEU A 46 13.19 -8.89 5.91
C LEU A 46 11.91 -9.42 6.58
N LEU A 47 11.75 -10.73 6.63
CA LEU A 47 10.67 -11.37 7.40
C LEU A 47 11.02 -11.35 8.89
N VAL A 48 10.24 -10.64 9.70
CA VAL A 48 10.47 -10.47 11.14
C VAL A 48 9.33 -11.03 11.96
N ALA A 49 9.64 -11.63 13.11
CA ALA A 49 8.62 -12.08 14.06
C ALA A 49 8.11 -10.91 14.91
N GLN A 50 6.82 -10.93 15.25
CA GLN A 50 6.21 -9.99 16.18
C GLN A 50 5.99 -10.65 17.55
N PRO A 51 6.84 -10.44 18.56
CA PRO A 51 6.76 -11.16 19.83
C PRO A 51 5.42 -10.98 20.56
N ALA A 52 4.77 -9.82 20.41
CA ALA A 52 3.46 -9.55 20.99
C ALA A 52 2.35 -10.49 20.46
N TYR A 53 2.52 -11.01 19.25
CA TYR A 53 1.60 -11.94 18.59
C TYR A 53 2.33 -13.23 18.25
N ALA A 54 2.31 -14.20 19.17
CA ALA A 54 2.97 -15.49 19.01
C ALA A 54 2.66 -16.13 17.64
N GLY A 55 3.70 -16.41 16.86
CA GLY A 55 3.59 -17.00 15.52
C GLY A 55 3.28 -16.03 14.38
N MET A 56 3.10 -14.73 14.66
CA MET A 56 2.92 -13.72 13.63
C MET A 56 4.29 -13.24 13.11
N ARG A 57 4.44 -13.24 11.79
CA ARG A 57 5.61 -12.68 11.10
C ARG A 57 5.14 -11.65 10.08
N PHE A 58 5.92 -10.63 9.83
CA PHE A 58 5.59 -9.64 8.80
C PHE A 58 6.87 -9.14 8.15
N TYR A 59 6.76 -8.62 6.94
CA TYR A 59 7.89 -8.11 6.21
C TYR A 59 8.14 -6.64 6.57
N VAL A 60 9.41 -6.32 6.74
CA VAL A 60 9.91 -4.95 6.85
C VAL A 60 11.06 -4.77 5.89
N TYR A 61 11.25 -3.56 5.38
CA TYR A 61 12.41 -3.23 4.55
C TYR A 61 13.01 -1.90 5.02
N GLN A 62 14.29 -1.68 4.73
CA GLN A 62 14.98 -0.46 5.12
C GLN A 62 15.35 0.35 3.86
N PRO A 63 14.56 1.36 3.48
CA PRO A 63 14.93 2.30 2.42
C PRO A 63 16.27 2.99 2.70
N TYR A 64 16.97 3.41 1.65
CA TYR A 64 18.26 4.11 1.78
C TYR A 64 18.15 5.39 2.62
N GLU A 65 17.04 6.12 2.50
CA GLU A 65 16.79 7.36 3.23
C GLU A 65 16.31 7.12 4.68
N MET A 66 16.04 5.87 5.06
CA MET A 66 15.51 5.54 6.37
C MET A 66 16.64 5.56 7.42
N PRO A 67 16.47 6.27 8.56
CA PRO A 67 17.47 6.27 9.62
C PRO A 67 17.81 4.86 10.13
N LYS A 68 19.06 4.65 10.55
CA LYS A 68 19.52 3.35 11.00
C LYS A 68 18.66 2.81 12.16
N GLY A 69 18.23 1.55 12.02
CA GLY A 69 17.40 0.86 13.02
C GLY A 69 15.91 1.15 12.91
N TRP A 70 15.50 1.95 11.91
CA TRP A 70 14.12 2.08 11.46
C TRP A 70 13.90 1.29 10.18
N TYR A 71 12.68 0.81 10.01
CA TYR A 71 12.24 0.05 8.85
C TYR A 71 10.85 0.51 8.42
N VAL A 72 10.38 0.08 7.27
CA VAL A 72 9.03 0.34 6.76
C VAL A 72 8.30 -0.98 6.55
N THR A 73 7.01 -1.02 6.87
CA THR A 73 6.10 -2.10 6.52
C THR A 73 5.58 -1.96 5.07
N PHE A 74 5.01 -3.01 4.47
CA PHE A 74 4.52 -2.93 3.08
C PHE A 74 3.42 -1.87 2.84
N ASP A 75 2.68 -1.48 3.86
CA ASP A 75 1.68 -0.42 3.83
C ASP A 75 2.29 0.98 3.98
N GLY A 76 3.62 1.10 4.17
CA GLY A 76 4.36 2.36 4.12
C GLY A 76 4.63 3.00 5.48
N TYR A 77 4.32 2.33 6.59
CA TYR A 77 4.50 2.89 7.94
C TYR A 77 5.88 2.57 8.52
N ALA A 78 6.50 3.57 9.14
CA ALA A 78 7.77 3.40 9.83
C ALA A 78 7.58 2.53 11.08
N VAL A 79 8.51 1.60 11.32
CA VAL A 79 8.51 0.68 12.46
C VAL A 79 9.92 0.50 13.02
N LYS A 80 10.00 0.21 14.32
CA LYS A 80 11.25 -0.07 15.01
C LYS A 80 11.00 -1.00 16.19
N LYS A 81 12.02 -1.74 16.61
CA LYS A 81 11.99 -2.51 17.86
C LYS A 81 12.13 -1.58 19.07
N ASN A 82 11.25 -1.72 20.05
CA ASN A 82 11.41 -1.09 21.36
C ASN A 82 12.48 -1.83 22.20
N ALA A 83 12.71 -1.38 23.44
CA ALA A 83 13.69 -2.00 24.35
C ALA A 83 13.42 -3.49 24.63
N ASP A 84 12.15 -3.91 24.61
CA ASP A 84 11.72 -5.29 24.82
C ASP A 84 11.80 -6.15 23.54
N GLY A 85 12.27 -5.57 22.42
CA GLY A 85 12.37 -6.26 21.13
C GLY A 85 11.04 -6.39 20.37
N VAL A 86 9.96 -5.77 20.86
CA VAL A 86 8.64 -5.72 20.20
C VAL A 86 8.65 -4.65 19.10
N TRP A 87 8.08 -4.98 17.94
CA TRP A 87 7.95 -4.01 16.87
C TRP A 87 6.79 -3.05 17.15
N VAL A 88 7.10 -1.76 17.12
CA VAL A 88 6.13 -0.67 17.29
C VAL A 88 6.15 0.26 16.08
N TYR A 89 5.02 0.90 15.81
CA TYR A 89 4.91 1.95 14.81
C TYR A 89 5.67 3.19 15.24
N GLY A 90 6.21 3.92 14.28
CA GLY A 90 6.77 5.25 14.45
C GLY A 90 5.78 6.34 14.04
N THR A 91 6.04 7.54 14.54
CA THR A 91 5.40 8.77 14.07
C THR A 91 6.46 9.81 13.74
N MET A 92 6.18 10.65 12.74
CA MET A 92 7.01 11.81 12.41
C MET A 92 6.62 12.98 13.32
N SER A 93 7.55 13.42 14.14
CA SER A 93 7.46 14.67 14.87
C SER A 93 8.44 15.66 14.23
N GLY A 94 7.93 16.44 13.26
CA GLY A 94 8.79 17.24 12.39
C GLY A 94 9.69 16.34 11.51
N PRO A 95 11.00 16.63 11.37
CA PRO A 95 11.90 15.83 10.54
C PRO A 95 12.32 14.49 11.20
N ASN A 96 11.93 14.24 12.45
CA ASN A 96 12.44 13.12 13.23
C ASN A 96 11.40 12.00 13.39
N LEU A 97 11.85 10.76 13.21
CA LEU A 97 11.08 9.56 13.53
C LEU A 97 11.19 9.22 15.01
N THR A 98 10.04 9.08 15.66
CA THR A 98 9.93 8.74 17.08
C THR A 98 9.08 7.48 17.26
N PRO A 99 9.50 6.51 18.11
CA PRO A 99 8.71 5.30 18.33
C PRO A 99 7.47 5.64 19.14
N THR A 100 6.35 5.01 18.78
CA THR A 100 5.09 5.08 19.52
C THR A 100 4.94 3.86 20.44
N ASN A 101 3.87 3.84 21.23
CA ASN A 101 3.47 2.66 22.01
C ASN A 101 2.54 1.71 21.22
N TYR A 102 2.27 2.02 19.95
CA TYR A 102 1.41 1.18 19.12
C TYR A 102 2.20 0.00 18.56
N VAL A 103 1.90 -1.18 19.06
CA VAL A 103 2.48 -2.45 18.59
C VAL A 103 2.05 -2.70 17.15
N VAL A 104 2.98 -3.13 16.28
CA VAL A 104 2.66 -3.46 14.87
C VAL A 104 1.60 -4.55 14.80
N GLY A 105 0.56 -4.30 14.02
CA GLY A 105 -0.63 -5.14 13.93
C GLY A 105 -1.67 -4.90 15.04
N SER A 106 -1.44 -4.03 16.03
CA SER A 106 -2.43 -3.75 17.08
C SER A 106 -3.42 -2.65 16.71
N VAL A 107 -2.96 -1.64 15.95
CA VAL A 107 -3.73 -0.47 15.50
C VAL A 107 -3.66 -0.29 13.96
N VAL A 108 -4.68 0.32 13.33
CA VAL A 108 -4.70 0.65 11.90
C VAL A 108 -4.04 2.01 11.91
N PRO A 109 -2.82 2.14 11.37
CA PRO A 109 -2.01 3.31 11.66
C PRO A 109 -2.72 4.62 11.27
N SER A 110 -3.40 4.65 10.12
CA SER A 110 -4.19 5.82 9.69
C SER A 110 -5.30 6.19 10.66
N MET A 111 -6.00 5.22 11.24
CA MET A 111 -7.04 5.47 12.26
C MET A 111 -6.46 5.89 13.61
N ALA A 112 -5.21 5.52 13.89
CA ALA A 112 -4.48 5.94 15.08
C ALA A 112 -3.80 7.32 14.90
N GLY A 113 -4.05 8.01 13.77
CA GLY A 113 -3.48 9.31 13.45
C GLY A 113 -2.01 9.25 13.02
N LEU A 114 -1.53 8.07 12.63
CA LEU A 114 -0.17 7.90 12.10
C LEU A 114 -0.17 8.14 10.59
N SER A 115 0.84 8.85 10.13
CA SER A 115 1.08 9.09 8.70
C SER A 115 2.08 8.06 8.16
N PRO A 116 1.85 7.54 6.94
CA PRO A 116 2.84 6.69 6.29
C PRO A 116 4.12 7.49 6.02
N TRP A 117 5.27 6.84 6.21
CA TRP A 117 6.58 7.42 5.92
C TRP A 117 6.87 7.46 4.42
N ALA A 118 6.43 6.42 3.69
CA ALA A 118 6.48 6.35 2.23
C ALA A 118 5.11 5.96 1.67
N GLN A 119 4.80 6.43 0.46
CA GLN A 119 3.58 6.01 -0.24
C GLN A 119 3.65 4.52 -0.60
N SER A 120 2.56 3.78 -0.36
CA SER A 120 2.49 2.33 -0.60
C SER A 120 2.76 1.91 -2.06
N HIS A 121 2.69 2.85 -3.00
CA HIS A 121 2.95 2.63 -4.44
C HIS A 121 4.43 2.46 -4.80
N GLN A 122 5.37 2.74 -3.90
CA GLN A 122 6.81 2.64 -4.18
C GLN A 122 7.41 1.25 -3.92
N ILE A 123 6.59 0.26 -3.54
CA ILE A 123 7.08 -1.04 -3.04
C ILE A 123 6.74 -2.19 -4.00
N SER A 124 5.87 -1.96 -4.99
CA SER A 124 5.39 -3.02 -5.90
C SER A 124 6.29 -3.28 -7.11
N SER A 125 7.43 -2.60 -7.23
CA SER A 125 8.40 -2.87 -8.29
C SER A 125 9.69 -3.37 -7.68
N ILE A 126 9.91 -4.68 -7.72
CA ILE A 126 11.16 -5.38 -8.08
C ILE A 126 10.95 -6.86 -7.71
N ILE A 127 10.47 -7.66 -8.67
CA ILE A 127 10.85 -9.07 -8.78
C ILE A 127 11.26 -9.27 -10.24
N SER A 128 12.52 -9.66 -10.45
CA SER A 128 13.03 -10.01 -11.76
C SER A 128 12.28 -11.23 -12.28
N THR A 129 11.65 -11.11 -13.44
CA THR A 129 10.76 -12.11 -14.09
C THR A 129 11.47 -13.39 -14.57
N GLN A 130 12.61 -13.77 -13.99
CA GLN A 130 13.39 -14.90 -14.50
C GLN A 130 12.88 -16.28 -14.06
N ASP A 131 12.04 -16.39 -13.01
CA ASP A 131 11.56 -17.69 -12.50
C ASP A 131 10.08 -18.02 -12.80
N LEU A 132 9.33 -17.12 -13.45
CA LEU A 132 7.88 -17.31 -13.71
C LEU A 132 7.54 -17.91 -15.08
N ALA A 133 8.53 -18.32 -15.88
CA ALA A 133 8.34 -18.79 -17.26
C ALA A 133 7.63 -20.16 -17.39
N SER A 134 7.04 -20.72 -16.34
CA SER A 134 6.28 -21.98 -16.39
C SER A 134 4.81 -21.88 -15.95
N ALA A 135 4.32 -20.69 -15.57
CA ALA A 135 2.91 -20.50 -15.25
C ALA A 135 2.18 -19.86 -16.45
N GLY A 136 1.26 -20.62 -17.05
CA GLY A 136 0.62 -20.33 -18.33
C GLY A 136 0.06 -18.92 -18.46
N THR A 137 0.61 -18.18 -19.42
CA THR A 137 0.20 -16.81 -19.75
C THR A 137 -1.12 -16.83 -20.51
N ARG A 138 -2.21 -16.35 -19.89
CA ARG A 138 -3.31 -15.73 -20.65
C ARG A 138 -2.94 -14.26 -20.84
N LYS A 139 -2.31 -13.97 -21.98
CA LYS A 139 -2.04 -12.60 -22.45
C LYS A 139 -3.39 -11.96 -22.77
N LEU A 140 -3.89 -11.09 -21.89
CA LEU A 140 -4.98 -10.17 -22.25
C LEU A 140 -4.34 -9.02 -23.04
N GLU A 141 -4.49 -9.10 -24.36
CA GLU A 141 -4.12 -8.09 -25.32
C GLU A 141 -5.06 -6.88 -25.14
N VAL A 142 -4.59 -5.86 -24.45
CA VAL A 142 -5.25 -4.54 -24.45
C VAL A 142 -4.98 -3.92 -25.81
N SER A 143 -5.94 -4.03 -26.72
CA SER A 143 -5.92 -3.38 -28.02
C SER A 143 -5.86 -1.86 -27.84
N GLN A 144 -4.69 -1.28 -28.07
CA GLN A 144 -4.49 0.17 -28.18
C GLN A 144 -5.00 0.64 -29.56
N PRO A 145 -5.74 1.77 -29.67
CA PRO A 145 -6.14 2.29 -30.96
C PRO A 145 -4.90 2.80 -31.73
N THR A 146 -4.81 2.37 -32.98
CA THR A 146 -3.78 2.67 -33.98
C THR A 146 -3.55 4.17 -34.18
N GLY A 147 -2.30 4.62 -34.07
CA GLY A 147 -1.85 5.86 -34.68
C GLY A 147 -0.54 6.42 -34.13
N LEU A 148 0.48 6.46 -35.00
CA LEU A 148 1.77 7.19 -34.94
C LEU A 148 3.00 6.43 -34.44
N LYS A 149 3.93 6.25 -35.38
CA LYS A 149 5.25 5.61 -35.26
C LYS A 149 6.24 6.54 -34.56
N SER A 150 7.02 6.01 -33.61
CA SER A 150 8.33 6.55 -33.16
C SER A 150 9.06 5.55 -32.25
N PRO A 151 10.40 5.67 -32.08
CA PRO A 151 11.33 4.61 -32.44
C PRO A 151 11.68 3.63 -31.33
N GLN A 152 12.19 2.48 -31.77
CA GLN A 152 12.74 1.39 -30.97
C GLN A 152 13.81 1.90 -29.98
N GLY A 153 13.40 2.08 -28.73
CA GLY A 153 14.25 2.03 -27.56
C GLY A 153 13.64 0.99 -26.62
N LEU A 154 14.48 0.13 -26.03
CA LEU A 154 14.12 -0.96 -25.13
C LEU A 154 13.11 -0.52 -24.04
N GLN A 155 11.81 -0.58 -24.34
CA GLN A 155 10.77 -0.51 -23.34
C GLN A 155 10.78 -1.86 -22.63
N LYS A 156 11.52 -1.91 -21.53
CA LYS A 156 11.38 -2.98 -20.53
C LYS A 156 9.93 -2.88 -20.05
N ALA A 157 9.06 -3.73 -20.59
CA ALA A 157 7.66 -3.79 -20.19
C ALA A 157 7.63 -4.21 -18.72
N TYR A 158 7.46 -3.24 -17.81
CA TYR A 158 7.12 -3.53 -16.43
C TYR A 158 5.69 -4.04 -16.44
N SER A 159 5.52 -5.36 -16.48
CA SER A 159 4.21 -5.97 -16.25
C SER A 159 3.91 -5.82 -14.76
N THR A 160 2.96 -4.95 -14.41
CA THR A 160 2.38 -4.89 -13.07
C THR A 160 1.73 -6.24 -12.81
N TRP A 161 2.32 -7.07 -11.95
CA TRP A 161 1.71 -8.32 -11.51
C TRP A 161 0.39 -7.99 -10.81
N VAL A 162 -0.73 -8.38 -11.43
CA VAL A 162 -2.06 -8.24 -10.83
C VAL A 162 -2.57 -9.65 -10.51
N PRO A 163 -2.71 -10.01 -9.23
CA PRO A 163 -3.14 -11.34 -8.86
C PRO A 163 -4.58 -11.65 -9.32
N ASP A 164 -4.84 -12.87 -9.78
CA ASP A 164 -6.15 -13.30 -10.29
C ASP A 164 -7.28 -13.14 -9.25
N TRP A 165 -6.98 -13.28 -7.96
CA TRP A 165 -7.97 -13.15 -6.89
C TRP A 165 -8.57 -11.75 -6.81
N THR A 166 -7.89 -10.72 -7.32
CA THR A 166 -8.41 -9.33 -7.33
C THR A 166 -9.66 -9.18 -8.20
N PHE A 167 -9.81 -10.03 -9.20
CA PHE A 167 -10.99 -10.08 -10.08
C PHE A 167 -12.09 -11.02 -9.54
N ASN A 168 -11.83 -11.74 -8.45
CA ASN A 168 -12.80 -12.68 -7.89
C ASN A 168 -13.77 -11.96 -6.93
N PRO A 169 -15.06 -11.80 -7.28
CA PRO A 169 -16.00 -11.06 -6.44
C PRO A 169 -16.24 -11.74 -5.09
N ARG A 170 -16.09 -13.06 -5.00
CA ARG A 170 -16.22 -13.78 -3.72
C ARG A 170 -15.04 -13.53 -2.80
N PHE A 171 -13.85 -13.36 -3.37
CA PHE A 171 -12.69 -12.93 -2.59
C PHE A 171 -12.92 -11.51 -2.09
N MET A 172 -13.20 -10.59 -3.02
CA MET A 172 -13.34 -9.15 -2.78
C MET A 172 -14.47 -8.78 -1.82
N ALA A 173 -15.49 -9.62 -1.67
CA ALA A 173 -16.57 -9.43 -0.71
C ALA A 173 -16.07 -9.18 0.73
N ILE A 174 -14.91 -9.75 1.11
CA ILE A 174 -14.29 -9.57 2.42
C ILE A 174 -14.09 -8.09 2.77
N GLY A 175 -13.84 -7.22 1.78
CA GLY A 175 -13.61 -5.79 1.97
C GLY A 175 -14.84 -5.01 2.45
N THR A 176 -16.02 -5.65 2.48
CA THR A 176 -17.27 -5.04 2.98
C THR A 176 -17.67 -5.58 4.37
N TRP A 177 -16.82 -6.38 5.00
CA TRP A 177 -17.15 -7.09 6.24
C TRP A 177 -16.63 -6.38 7.49
N GLN A 178 -16.56 -5.05 7.52
CA GLN A 178 -16.02 -4.26 8.65
C GLN A 178 -16.62 -4.61 10.02
N LYS A 179 -17.88 -5.08 10.03
CA LYS A 179 -18.57 -5.52 11.26
C LYS A 179 -18.02 -6.82 11.83
N THR A 180 -17.51 -7.73 10.99
CA THR A 180 -17.07 -9.08 11.37
C THR A 180 -15.60 -9.36 11.09
N VAL A 181 -14.91 -8.43 10.44
CA VAL A 181 -13.49 -8.49 10.11
C VAL A 181 -12.88 -7.12 10.35
N ASP A 182 -11.74 -7.12 11.01
CA ASP A 182 -10.86 -5.95 11.07
C ASP A 182 -9.40 -6.32 10.81
N ARG A 183 -9.02 -7.60 10.81
CA ARG A 183 -7.65 -8.11 10.63
C ARG A 183 -7.60 -9.03 9.43
N ILE A 184 -6.52 -8.96 8.66
CA ILE A 184 -6.26 -9.89 7.56
C ILE A 184 -4.76 -10.20 7.46
N GLY A 185 -4.44 -11.43 7.08
CA GLY A 185 -3.07 -11.91 6.88
C GLY A 185 -3.05 -13.12 5.94
N VAL A 186 -1.91 -13.78 5.85
CA VAL A 186 -1.72 -15.00 5.04
C VAL A 186 -1.27 -16.13 5.96
N LEU A 187 -2.00 -17.23 5.99
CA LEU A 187 -1.60 -18.45 6.67
C LEU A 187 -0.37 -19.03 5.96
N HIS A 188 0.69 -19.41 6.70
CA HIS A 188 1.91 -19.95 6.09
C HIS A 188 1.69 -21.33 5.45
N ASN A 189 0.91 -22.19 6.10
CA ASN A 189 0.63 -23.54 5.62
C ASN A 189 -0.82 -23.94 5.95
N PRO A 190 -1.72 -24.08 4.94
CA PRO A 190 -1.49 -23.77 3.52
C PRO A 190 -1.34 -22.25 3.30
N ALA A 191 -0.55 -21.87 2.29
CA ALA A 191 -0.41 -20.47 1.85
C ALA A 191 -1.76 -19.93 1.39
N THR A 192 -2.50 -19.25 2.28
CA THR A 192 -3.83 -18.73 1.95
C THR A 192 -4.26 -17.55 2.83
N PRO A 193 -5.00 -16.57 2.28
CA PRO A 193 -5.54 -15.46 3.05
C PRO A 193 -6.46 -15.88 4.20
N VAL A 194 -6.31 -15.21 5.33
CA VAL A 194 -7.09 -15.40 6.56
C VAL A 194 -7.52 -14.05 7.13
N ALA A 195 -8.75 -13.95 7.62
CA ALA A 195 -9.33 -12.71 8.13
C ALA A 195 -10.18 -12.94 9.38
N TRP A 196 -10.17 -12.02 10.34
CA TRP A 196 -10.93 -12.16 11.59
C TRP A 196 -11.15 -10.80 12.27
N LYS A 197 -11.88 -10.79 13.40
CA LYS A 197 -12.13 -9.59 14.20
C LYS A 197 -11.49 -9.66 15.58
N GLY A 198 -10.74 -8.61 15.92
CA GLY A 198 -10.16 -8.41 17.24
C GLY A 198 -9.10 -9.45 17.62
N ASN A 199 -8.63 -9.36 18.88
CA ASN A 199 -7.60 -10.26 19.40
C ASN A 199 -8.16 -11.62 19.86
N ARG A 200 -9.47 -11.70 20.10
CA ARG A 200 -10.21 -12.91 20.51
C ARG A 200 -11.40 -13.12 19.57
N PRO A 201 -11.15 -13.59 18.33
CA PRO A 201 -12.20 -13.74 17.35
C PRO A 201 -13.18 -14.85 17.77
N LYS A 202 -14.46 -14.67 17.42
CA LYS A 202 -15.45 -15.76 17.46
C LYS A 202 -15.38 -16.65 16.22
N VAL A 203 -14.99 -16.06 15.10
CA VAL A 203 -14.90 -16.69 13.78
C VAL A 203 -13.64 -16.21 13.08
N ILE A 204 -12.94 -17.12 12.41
CA ILE A 204 -11.86 -16.82 11.46
C ILE A 204 -12.34 -17.24 10.07
N TYR A 205 -12.22 -16.35 9.10
CA TYR A 205 -12.50 -16.61 7.71
C TYR A 205 -11.21 -17.01 7.01
N VAL A 206 -11.24 -18.14 6.30
CA VAL A 206 -10.09 -18.65 5.55
C VAL A 206 -10.47 -18.77 4.09
N TRP A 207 -9.69 -18.15 3.20
CA TRP A 207 -9.93 -18.30 1.78
C TRP A 207 -9.55 -19.72 1.34
N THR A 208 -10.44 -20.37 0.60
CA THR A 208 -10.21 -21.75 0.12
C THR A 208 -9.91 -21.81 -1.37
N GLY A 209 -9.76 -20.67 -2.05
CA GLY A 209 -9.66 -20.60 -3.52
C GLY A 209 -10.96 -20.28 -4.25
N SER A 210 -12.09 -20.65 -3.66
CA SER A 210 -13.42 -20.46 -4.27
C SER A 210 -14.42 -19.74 -3.37
N SER A 211 -14.24 -19.84 -2.05
CA SER A 211 -15.06 -19.15 -1.05
C SER A 211 -14.31 -18.95 0.27
N TRP A 212 -14.82 -18.03 1.09
CA TRP A 212 -14.40 -17.84 2.48
C TRP A 212 -15.06 -18.88 3.38
N TYR A 213 -14.24 -19.80 3.91
CA TYR A 213 -14.64 -20.80 4.88
C TYR A 213 -14.58 -20.25 6.30
N GLN A 214 -15.56 -20.60 7.13
CA GLN A 214 -15.65 -20.13 8.52
C GLN A 214 -15.10 -21.18 9.49
N VAL A 215 -14.11 -20.78 10.28
CA VAL A 215 -13.59 -21.54 11.42
C VAL A 215 -14.16 -20.93 12.69
N THR A 216 -15.01 -21.68 13.39
CA THR A 216 -15.50 -21.29 14.72
C THR A 216 -14.39 -21.43 15.75
N VAL A 217 -14.15 -20.36 16.51
CA VAL A 217 -13.13 -20.30 17.54
C VAL A 217 -13.79 -20.52 18.90
N ARG A 218 -13.16 -21.35 19.75
CA ARG A 218 -13.65 -21.56 21.11
C ARG A 218 -13.44 -20.30 21.96
N GLU A 219 -14.27 -20.14 22.98
CA GLU A 219 -14.15 -19.01 23.89
C GLU A 219 -12.73 -18.96 24.50
N SER A 220 -12.12 -17.77 24.52
CA SER A 220 -10.74 -17.50 24.96
C SER A 220 -9.58 -18.09 24.11
N GLN A 221 -9.86 -18.84 23.04
CA GLN A 221 -8.83 -19.41 22.18
C GLN A 221 -8.16 -18.33 21.30
N ARG A 222 -6.84 -18.38 21.14
CA ARG A 222 -6.12 -17.45 20.25
C ARG A 222 -6.37 -17.84 18.79
N PRO A 223 -6.32 -16.87 17.84
CA PRO A 223 -6.57 -17.16 16.42
C PRO A 223 -5.68 -18.27 15.85
N VAL A 224 -4.40 -18.23 16.23
CA VAL A 224 -3.37 -19.16 15.77
C VAL A 224 -3.65 -20.59 16.24
N ASP A 225 -4.11 -20.77 17.47
CA ASP A 225 -4.45 -22.08 18.02
C ASP A 225 -5.71 -22.66 17.35
N ALA A 226 -6.68 -21.81 17.01
CA ALA A 226 -7.88 -22.22 16.30
C ALA A 226 -7.56 -22.70 14.88
N LEU A 227 -6.66 -22.00 14.19
CA LEU A 227 -6.15 -22.40 12.88
C LEU A 227 -5.34 -23.69 12.96
N LYS A 228 -4.48 -23.84 13.99
CA LYS A 228 -3.71 -25.08 14.25
C LYS A 228 -4.60 -26.31 14.26
N ASN A 229 -5.71 -26.25 14.98
CA ASN A 229 -6.66 -27.37 15.13
C ASN A 229 -7.46 -27.71 13.86
N ARG A 230 -7.35 -26.90 12.80
CA ARG A 230 -8.06 -27.07 11.52
C ARG A 230 -7.12 -27.18 10.33
N LEU A 231 -5.80 -27.18 10.54
CA LEU A 231 -4.80 -27.20 9.46
C LEU A 231 -5.03 -28.31 8.45
N TYR A 232 -5.29 -29.54 8.91
CA TYR A 232 -5.53 -30.67 8.03
C TYR A 232 -6.70 -30.44 7.06
N ASP A 233 -7.83 -29.96 7.58
CA ASP A 233 -9.03 -29.67 6.79
C ASP A 233 -8.79 -28.51 5.82
N LEU A 234 -8.10 -27.45 6.27
CA LEU A 234 -7.75 -26.29 5.45
C LEU A 234 -6.83 -26.69 4.29
N VAL A 235 -5.78 -27.47 4.54
CA VAL A 235 -4.89 -27.99 3.48
C VAL A 235 -5.69 -28.80 2.47
N ARG A 236 -6.57 -29.69 2.94
CA ARG A 236 -7.41 -30.52 2.06
C ARG A 236 -8.34 -29.68 1.19
N MET A 237 -8.96 -28.65 1.76
CA MET A 237 -9.87 -27.76 1.03
C MET A 237 -9.13 -26.93 -0.03
N VAL A 238 -8.00 -26.32 0.31
CA VAL A 238 -7.17 -25.53 -0.62
C VAL A 238 -6.60 -26.40 -1.74
N LYS A 239 -6.13 -27.61 -1.45
CA LYS A 239 -5.65 -28.54 -2.49
C LYS A 239 -6.75 -28.96 -3.44
N ARG A 240 -7.98 -29.18 -2.95
CA ARG A 240 -9.12 -29.59 -3.78
C ARG A 240 -9.53 -28.53 -4.79
N THR A 241 -9.37 -27.25 -4.46
CA THR A 241 -9.69 -26.13 -5.37
C THR A 241 -8.51 -25.74 -6.26
N GLN A 242 -7.36 -26.43 -6.13
CA GLN A 242 -6.11 -26.11 -6.82
C GLN A 242 -5.67 -24.65 -6.65
N PHE A 243 -6.03 -24.04 -5.52
CA PHE A 243 -5.64 -22.68 -5.22
C PHE A 243 -4.17 -22.61 -4.84
N VAL A 244 -3.47 -21.66 -5.45
CA VAL A 244 -2.07 -21.36 -5.18
C VAL A 244 -1.99 -19.88 -4.83
N TRP A 245 -1.38 -19.60 -3.68
CA TRP A 245 -0.99 -18.25 -3.31
C TRP A 245 0.45 -18.03 -3.72
N TYR A 246 0.72 -17.00 -4.51
CA TYR A 246 2.08 -16.65 -4.89
C TYR A 246 2.65 -15.62 -3.91
N GLU A 247 3.95 -15.71 -3.64
CA GLU A 247 4.63 -14.73 -2.77
C GLU A 247 4.38 -13.26 -3.19
N PRO A 248 4.38 -12.89 -4.50
CA PRO A 248 4.08 -11.54 -4.96
C PRO A 248 2.64 -11.07 -4.70
N ASP A 249 1.72 -11.96 -4.36
CA ASP A 249 0.34 -11.61 -4.03
C ASP A 249 0.22 -10.95 -2.63
N THR A 250 1.17 -11.27 -1.74
CA THR A 250 1.21 -10.82 -0.35
C THR A 250 1.25 -9.29 -0.20
N PRO A 251 2.15 -8.54 -0.88
CA PRO A 251 2.14 -7.08 -0.82
C PRO A 251 0.85 -6.48 -1.39
N VAL A 252 0.28 -7.07 -2.45
CA VAL A 252 -0.99 -6.61 -3.03
C VAL A 252 -2.14 -6.76 -2.03
N LEU A 253 -2.19 -7.89 -1.30
CA LEU A 253 -3.17 -8.09 -0.23
C LEU A 253 -2.98 -7.11 0.93
N ALA A 254 -1.73 -6.83 1.33
CA ALA A 254 -1.44 -5.85 2.39
C ALA A 254 -1.92 -4.44 2.01
N GLN A 255 -1.77 -4.05 0.74
CA GLN A 255 -2.30 -2.80 0.23
C GLN A 255 -3.84 -2.78 0.28
N HIS A 256 -4.50 -3.87 -0.17
CA HIS A 256 -5.95 -4.01 -0.10
C HIS A 256 -6.48 -3.97 1.34
N ALA A 257 -5.79 -4.62 2.28
CA ALA A 257 -6.11 -4.55 3.70
C ALA A 257 -6.21 -3.09 4.18
N THR A 258 -5.22 -2.29 3.82
CA THR A 258 -5.18 -0.86 4.17
C THR A 258 -6.35 -0.09 3.54
N MET A 259 -6.65 -0.34 2.26
CA MET A 259 -7.78 0.30 1.58
C MET A 259 -9.14 -0.08 2.19
N TRP A 260 -9.29 -1.30 2.68
CA TRP A 260 -10.50 -1.76 3.37
C TRP A 260 -10.60 -1.29 4.83
N GLY A 261 -9.54 -0.67 5.36
CA GLY A 261 -9.44 -0.27 6.76
C GLY A 261 -9.16 -1.42 7.72
N TYR A 262 -8.49 -2.48 7.25
CA TYR A 262 -8.10 -3.65 8.04
C TYR A 262 -6.64 -3.59 8.48
N TYR A 263 -6.35 -4.16 9.65
CA TYR A 263 -5.00 -4.40 10.13
C TYR A 263 -4.35 -5.49 9.26
N TRP A 264 -3.23 -5.17 8.63
CA TRP A 264 -2.36 -6.17 8.04
C TRP A 264 -1.60 -6.91 9.13
N MET A 265 -1.82 -8.22 9.22
CA MET A 265 -1.21 -9.09 10.22
C MET A 265 0.05 -9.80 9.71
N GLY A 266 0.37 -9.67 8.42
CA GLY A 266 1.47 -10.41 7.81
C GLY A 266 1.16 -11.90 7.65
N GLU A 267 2.20 -12.70 7.78
CA GLU A 267 2.15 -14.15 7.76
C GLU A 267 1.79 -14.71 9.14
N VAL A 268 0.76 -15.55 9.16
CA VAL A 268 0.27 -16.27 10.35
C VAL A 268 0.88 -17.67 10.33
N VAL A 269 1.74 -17.97 11.28
CA VAL A 269 2.38 -19.28 11.43
C VAL A 269 1.83 -19.98 12.68
N PRO A 270 0.92 -20.96 12.51
CA PRO A 270 0.56 -21.84 13.61
C PRO A 270 1.79 -22.65 14.05
N ALA A 271 2.19 -22.49 15.31
CA ALA A 271 3.26 -23.29 15.88
C ALA A 271 2.90 -24.79 15.74
N ARG A 272 3.83 -25.59 15.22
CA ARG A 272 3.66 -27.05 15.09
C ARG A 272 3.37 -27.69 16.45
#